data_AF-A0A3F2TZJ0-F1
#
_entry.id   AF-A0A3F2TZJ0-F1
#
_cell.length_a   1.000
_cell.length_b   1.000
_cell.length_c   1.000
_cell.angle_alpha   90.00
_cell.angle_beta   90.00
_cell.angle_gamma   90.00
#
_symmetry.space_group_name_H-M   'P 1'
#
loop_
_entity.id
_entity.type
_entity.pdbx_description
1 polymer ?
#
loop_
_entity_poly.entity_id
_entity_poly.type
_entity_poly.pdbx_seq_one_letter_code
_entity_poly.pdbx_strand_id
1 'polypeptide(L)'
;MVLILIVAPIIAWKVLEHRFRLWLIPEDLGVWWISYAEQESWGFGPGGNETSVIIYALPEEAARATSASGAAYLNQLDSAARPPRDRHNMFGEWKPTPVLEGELGKRANLAGYLNRYGFGIRINRGIETYINSVISSPGSFYAYGRIGVAIVDPSKRKVVFLHSG
;
A
#
# COMPACT_ATOMS: atom_id res chain seq x y z
N MET A 1 -10.99 -21.14 -31.53
CA MET A 1 -9.56 -20.70 -31.54
C MET A 1 -9.40 -19.19 -31.39
N VAL A 2 -10.16 -18.32 -32.08
CA VAL A 2 -10.03 -16.84 -31.97
C VAL A 2 -10.27 -16.30 -30.55
N LEU A 3 -11.20 -16.87 -29.79
CA LEU A 3 -11.49 -16.44 -28.41
C LEU A 3 -10.27 -16.61 -27.46
N ILE A 4 -9.46 -17.66 -27.69
CA ILE A 4 -8.28 -17.97 -26.86
C ILE A 4 -7.18 -16.92 -27.08
N LEU A 5 -7.01 -16.43 -28.31
CA LEU A 5 -6.02 -15.40 -28.66
C LEU A 5 -6.31 -14.04 -28.03
N ILE A 6 -7.56 -13.75 -27.68
CA ILE A 6 -7.97 -12.48 -27.04
C ILE A 6 -7.96 -12.63 -25.51
N VAL A 7 -8.47 -13.75 -25.00
CA VAL A 7 -8.61 -13.95 -23.55
C VAL A 7 -7.26 -14.20 -22.87
N ALA A 8 -6.34 -14.93 -23.50
CA ALA A 8 -5.05 -15.26 -22.88
C ALA A 8 -4.18 -14.02 -22.57
N PRO A 9 -4.02 -13.02 -23.46
CA PRO A 9 -3.31 -11.78 -23.13
C PRO A 9 -3.97 -10.99 -21.99
N ILE A 10 -5.30 -10.95 -21.93
CA ILE A 10 -6.03 -10.25 -20.85
C ILE A 10 -5.78 -10.93 -19.51
N ILE A 11 -5.86 -12.26 -19.46
CA ILE A 11 -5.56 -13.03 -18.25
C ILE A 11 -4.09 -12.83 -17.85
N ALA A 12 -3.15 -12.95 -18.79
CA ALA A 12 -1.72 -12.74 -18.51
C ALA A 12 -1.47 -11.35 -17.93
N TRP A 13 -2.08 -10.31 -18.51
CA TRP A 13 -2.01 -8.95 -18.00
C TRP A 13 -2.56 -8.84 -16.57
N LYS A 14 -3.74 -9.40 -16.30
CA LYS A 14 -4.35 -9.37 -14.96
C LYS A 14 -3.54 -10.13 -13.91
N VAL A 15 -2.90 -11.24 -14.29
CA VAL A 15 -1.98 -11.99 -13.41
C VAL A 15 -0.72 -11.16 -13.12
N LEU A 16 -0.14 -10.51 -14.12
CA LEU A 16 1.01 -9.63 -13.93
C LEU A 16 0.67 -8.44 -13.03
N GLU A 17 -0.48 -7.80 -13.26
CA GLU A 17 -1.00 -6.70 -12.45
C GLU A 17 -1.20 -7.14 -10.99
N HIS A 18 -1.82 -8.30 -10.77
CA HIS A 18 -2.03 -8.84 -9.42
C HIS A 18 -0.71 -9.14 -8.70
N ARG A 19 0.25 -9.78 -9.39
CA ARG A 19 1.58 -10.07 -8.85
C ARG A 19 2.34 -8.80 -8.52
N PHE A 20 2.29 -7.80 -9.40
CA PHE A 20 2.90 -6.51 -9.17
C PHE A 20 2.34 -5.84 -7.92
N ARG A 21 1.01 -5.83 -7.75
CA ARG A 21 0.37 -5.26 -6.55
C ARG A 21 0.80 -5.95 -5.27
N LEU A 22 0.94 -7.28 -5.27
CA LEU A 22 1.44 -8.01 -4.09
C LEU A 22 2.91 -7.67 -3.78
N TRP A 23 3.70 -7.40 -4.82
CA TRP A 23 5.11 -7.02 -4.69
C TRP A 23 5.35 -5.61 -4.11
N LEU A 24 4.31 -4.81 -3.86
CA LEU A 24 4.44 -3.47 -3.27
C LEU A 24 4.60 -3.47 -1.74
N ILE A 25 4.32 -4.59 -1.09
CA ILE A 25 4.34 -4.77 0.37
C ILE A 25 5.42 -5.82 0.71
N PRO A 26 6.05 -5.78 1.91
CA PRO A 26 7.01 -6.79 2.30
C PRO A 26 6.37 -8.18 2.28
N GLU A 27 7.00 -9.14 1.59
CA GLU A 27 6.50 -10.53 1.52
C GLU A 27 6.44 -11.17 2.92
N ASP A 28 7.32 -10.71 3.82
CA ASP A 28 7.46 -11.16 5.20
C ASP A 28 6.23 -10.82 6.06
N LEU A 29 5.35 -9.91 5.59
CA LEU A 29 4.02 -9.72 6.19
C LEU A 29 3.04 -10.87 5.86
N GLY A 30 3.40 -11.76 4.94
CA GLY A 30 2.60 -12.93 4.56
C GLY A 30 1.31 -12.59 3.80
N VAL A 31 1.23 -11.39 3.25
CA VAL A 31 0.05 -10.91 2.53
C VAL A 31 -0.11 -11.64 1.20
N TRP A 32 -1.29 -12.22 0.98
CA TRP A 32 -1.61 -12.95 -0.26
C TRP A 32 -2.93 -12.55 -0.90
N TRP A 33 -3.75 -11.74 -0.22
CA TRP A 33 -5.06 -11.34 -0.71
C TRP A 33 -5.22 -9.82 -0.77
N ILE A 34 -5.70 -9.33 -1.91
CA ILE A 34 -6.04 -7.92 -2.14
C ILE A 34 -7.56 -7.76 -1.98
N SER A 35 -7.97 -7.02 -0.97
CA SER A 35 -9.39 -6.77 -0.64
C SER A 35 -9.98 -5.56 -1.36
N TYR A 36 -9.14 -4.60 -1.75
CA TYR A 36 -9.52 -3.41 -2.52
C TYR A 36 -8.31 -2.92 -3.31
N ALA A 37 -8.53 -2.43 -4.53
CA ALA A 37 -7.50 -1.77 -5.31
C ALA A 37 -8.16 -0.78 -6.29
N GLU A 38 -7.76 0.48 -6.20
CA GLU A 38 -8.13 1.54 -7.12
C GLU A 38 -6.85 2.20 -7.62
N GLN A 39 -6.72 2.36 -8.93
CA GLN A 39 -5.52 2.89 -9.56
C GLN A 39 -5.91 3.57 -10.87
N GLU A 40 -5.42 4.80 -11.06
CA GLU A 40 -5.46 5.48 -12.35
C GLU A 40 -4.05 5.93 -12.74
N SER A 41 -3.85 6.08 -14.04
CA SER A 41 -2.64 6.63 -14.63
C SER A 41 -3.03 7.70 -15.65
N TRP A 42 -2.30 8.81 -15.66
CA TRP A 42 -2.59 9.98 -16.49
C TRP A 42 -1.54 10.15 -17.61
N GLY A 43 -0.72 9.15 -17.84
CA GLY A 43 0.30 9.13 -18.90
C GLY A 43 0.68 7.72 -19.33
N PHE A 44 1.50 7.62 -20.37
CA PHE A 44 2.04 6.35 -20.85
C PHE A 44 3.55 6.29 -20.56
N GLY A 45 4.02 5.17 -19.98
CA GLY A 45 5.42 4.94 -19.67
C GLY A 45 5.82 5.27 -18.22
N PRO A 46 7.11 5.10 -17.86
CA PRO A 46 7.62 5.39 -16.52
C PRO A 46 7.35 6.85 -16.12
N GLY A 47 6.78 7.09 -14.93
CA GLY A 47 6.42 8.42 -14.46
C GLY A 47 5.08 8.95 -15.01
N GLY A 48 4.16 8.06 -15.40
CA GLY A 48 2.81 8.40 -15.89
C GLY A 48 1.85 8.98 -14.84
N ASN A 49 2.38 9.62 -13.80
CA ASN A 49 1.66 10.24 -12.68
C ASN A 49 0.65 9.30 -12.02
N GLU A 50 1.03 8.05 -11.77
CA GLU A 50 0.13 7.04 -11.22
C GLU A 50 -0.30 7.39 -9.79
N THR A 51 -1.55 7.10 -9.46
CA THR A 51 -2.07 7.23 -8.11
C THR A 51 -2.88 5.99 -7.79
N SER A 52 -2.61 5.40 -6.64
CA SER A 52 -3.27 4.16 -6.25
C SER A 52 -3.53 4.06 -4.75
N VAL A 53 -4.60 3.34 -4.45
CA VAL A 53 -4.95 2.87 -3.11
C VAL A 53 -5.17 1.37 -3.19
N ILE A 54 -4.38 0.61 -2.45
CA ILE A 54 -4.50 -0.84 -2.38
C ILE A 54 -4.67 -1.24 -0.93
N ILE A 55 -5.62 -2.13 -0.65
CA ILE A 55 -5.84 -2.68 0.69
C ILE A 55 -5.70 -4.19 0.63
N TYR A 56 -4.78 -4.69 1.44
CA TYR A 56 -4.50 -6.10 1.57
C TYR A 56 -5.07 -6.67 2.86
N ALA A 57 -5.41 -7.96 2.84
CA ALA A 57 -5.71 -8.68 4.06
C ALA A 57 -4.40 -9.04 4.78
N LEU A 58 -4.27 -8.57 6.02
CA LEU A 58 -3.16 -8.93 6.89
C LEU A 58 -3.44 -10.31 7.52
N PRO A 59 -2.52 -11.27 7.42
CA PRO A 59 -2.64 -12.54 8.14
C PRO A 59 -2.77 -12.34 9.65
N GLU A 60 -3.49 -13.24 10.31
CA GLU A 60 -3.71 -13.14 11.75
C GLU A 60 -2.40 -13.18 12.54
N GLU A 61 -1.42 -13.98 12.10
CA GLU A 61 -0.11 -14.07 12.74
C GLU A 61 0.61 -12.71 12.72
N ALA A 62 0.71 -12.08 11.56
CA ALA A 62 1.30 -10.75 11.42
C ALA A 62 0.51 -9.70 12.21
N ALA A 63 -0.83 -9.75 12.18
CA ALA A 63 -1.67 -8.85 12.99
C ALA A 63 -1.38 -8.97 14.49
N ARG A 64 -1.27 -10.20 15.02
CA ARG A 64 -0.95 -10.44 16.43
C ARG A 64 0.47 -9.97 16.78
N ALA A 65 1.45 -10.25 15.93
CA ALA A 65 2.83 -9.81 16.13
C ALA A 65 2.94 -8.28 16.12
N THR A 66 2.28 -7.60 15.16
CA THR A 66 2.22 -6.14 15.12
C THR A 66 1.45 -5.57 16.32
N SER A 67 0.36 -6.19 16.79
CA SER A 67 -0.32 -5.73 18.01
C SER A 67 0.56 -5.86 19.25
N ALA A 68 1.39 -6.90 19.35
CA ALA A 68 2.23 -7.16 20.52
C ALA A 68 3.50 -6.30 20.55
N SER A 69 4.12 -6.06 19.40
CA SER A 69 5.46 -5.44 19.31
C SER A 69 5.50 -4.17 18.45
N GLY A 70 4.39 -3.82 17.80
CA GLY A 70 4.23 -2.59 17.03
C GLY A 70 5.30 -2.39 15.96
N ALA A 71 5.82 -1.16 15.89
CA ALA A 71 6.89 -0.78 14.98
C ALA A 71 8.16 -1.64 15.13
N ALA A 72 8.46 -2.16 16.33
CA ALA A 72 9.65 -2.97 16.55
C ALA A 72 9.62 -4.28 15.74
N TYR A 73 8.45 -4.93 15.65
CA TYR A 73 8.28 -6.11 14.78
C TYR A 73 8.37 -5.72 13.31
N LEU A 74 7.69 -4.64 12.89
CA LEU A 74 7.68 -4.21 11.49
C LEU A 74 9.08 -3.81 10.98
N ASN A 75 9.87 -3.12 11.80
CA ASN A 75 11.25 -2.76 11.47
C ASN A 75 12.19 -3.99 11.34
N GLN A 76 11.82 -5.15 11.89
CA GLN A 76 12.58 -6.39 11.73
C GLN A 76 12.29 -7.08 10.40
N LEU A 77 11.11 -6.86 9.79
CA LEU A 77 10.73 -7.46 8.51
C LEU A 77 11.62 -6.96 7.36
N ASP A 78 12.11 -5.73 7.45
CA ASP A 78 13.01 -5.14 6.45
C ASP A 78 14.49 -5.56 6.65
N SER A 79 14.83 -6.29 7.72
CA SER A 79 16.22 -6.57 8.11
C SER A 79 16.83 -7.86 7.51
N ALA A 80 16.02 -8.70 6.85
CA ALA A 80 16.49 -9.97 6.29
C ALA A 80 16.98 -9.85 4.82
N ALA A 81 18.25 -9.52 4.64
CA ALA A 81 19.12 -10.02 3.56
C ALA A 81 18.70 -9.84 2.07
N ARG A 82 17.87 -8.85 1.70
CA ARG A 82 17.52 -8.63 0.28
C ARG A 82 18.56 -7.80 -0.49
N PRO A 83 18.94 -8.18 -1.73
CA PRO A 83 19.86 -7.41 -2.55
C PRO A 83 19.27 -6.03 -2.91
N PRO A 84 20.11 -4.99 -3.08
CA PRO A 84 19.69 -3.59 -3.21
C PRO A 84 18.85 -3.23 -4.45
N ARG A 85 18.50 -4.19 -5.32
CA ARG A 85 17.67 -3.99 -6.51
C ARG A 85 16.16 -4.02 -6.21
N ASP A 86 15.74 -4.61 -5.09
CA ASP A 86 14.31 -4.81 -4.77
C ASP A 86 13.73 -3.78 -3.80
N ARG A 87 14.19 -2.52 -3.85
CA ARG A 87 13.77 -1.48 -2.88
C ARG A 87 12.28 -1.07 -2.93
N HIS A 88 11.46 -1.65 -3.80
CA HIS A 88 10.06 -1.25 -3.95
C HIS A 88 9.17 -1.73 -2.80
N ASN A 89 9.51 -2.87 -2.20
CA ASN A 89 8.84 -3.42 -1.02
C ASN A 89 9.60 -3.16 0.29
N MET A 90 10.65 -2.35 0.25
CA MET A 90 11.39 -1.94 1.44
C MET A 90 10.79 -0.67 1.99
N PHE A 91 10.53 -0.67 3.29
CA PHE A 91 10.03 0.48 4.00
C PHE A 91 11.11 1.05 4.92
N GLY A 92 11.06 2.36 5.13
CA GLY A 92 11.89 3.03 6.12
C GLY A 92 11.42 2.71 7.53
N GLU A 93 11.78 3.58 8.46
CA GLU A 93 11.36 3.45 9.85
C GLU A 93 9.82 3.47 9.97
N TRP A 94 9.29 2.41 10.57
CA TRP A 94 7.88 2.33 10.93
C TRP A 94 7.57 3.21 12.13
N LYS A 95 6.55 4.06 11.99
CA LYS A 95 6.10 5.00 13.01
C LYS A 95 4.64 4.73 13.40
N PRO A 96 4.25 4.98 14.66
CA PRO A 96 2.86 4.85 15.07
C PRO A 96 2.00 5.97 14.47
N THR A 97 0.73 5.68 14.20
CA THR A 97 -0.29 6.71 13.97
C THR A 97 -0.73 7.31 15.32
N PRO A 98 -1.31 8.52 15.38
CA PRO A 98 -1.71 9.40 14.27
C PRO A 98 -0.54 9.94 13.45
N VAL A 99 -0.75 10.11 12.15
CA VAL A 99 0.24 10.76 11.26
C VAL A 99 0.19 12.27 11.47
N LEU A 100 1.35 12.89 11.63
CA LEU A 100 1.43 14.32 11.86
C LEU A 100 1.23 15.11 10.55
N GLU A 101 0.76 16.36 10.67
CA GLU A 101 0.64 17.25 9.53
C GLU A 101 2.01 17.49 8.88
N GLY A 102 2.06 17.50 7.55
CA GLY A 102 3.31 17.56 6.79
C GLY A 102 3.94 16.20 6.52
N GLU A 103 3.64 15.17 7.34
CA GLU A 103 4.24 13.85 7.13
C GLU A 103 3.66 13.13 5.93
N LEU A 104 2.35 13.23 5.63
CA LEU A 104 1.68 12.69 4.42
C LEU A 104 1.40 13.75 3.34
N GLY A 105 2.13 14.87 3.39
CA GLY A 105 1.85 16.06 2.59
C GLY A 105 1.14 17.15 3.40
N LYS A 106 0.62 18.17 2.71
CA LYS A 106 0.07 19.39 3.34
C LYS A 106 -1.09 19.11 4.31
N ARG A 107 -1.82 18.02 4.12
CA ARG A 107 -2.88 17.56 5.02
C ARG A 107 -2.62 16.10 5.33
N ALA A 108 -2.64 15.73 6.60
CA ALA A 108 -2.54 14.33 7.03
C ALA A 108 -3.87 13.58 6.79
N ASN A 109 -4.27 13.46 5.53
CA ASN A 109 -5.44 12.72 5.10
C ASN A 109 -5.25 12.14 3.69
N LEU A 110 -6.10 11.19 3.32
CA LEU A 110 -6.00 10.45 2.06
C LEU A 110 -6.06 11.38 0.84
N ALA A 111 -7.06 12.27 0.79
CA ALA A 111 -7.24 13.18 -0.36
C ALA A 111 -6.03 14.12 -0.54
N GLY A 112 -5.46 14.60 0.56
CA GLY A 112 -4.26 15.43 0.56
C GLY A 112 -3.04 14.69 0.03
N TYR A 113 -2.89 13.41 0.38
CA TYR A 113 -1.81 12.57 -0.13
C TYR A 113 -1.99 12.25 -1.62
N LEU A 114 -3.16 11.74 -2.02
CA LEU A 114 -3.41 11.29 -3.40
C LEU A 114 -3.36 12.44 -4.42
N ASN A 115 -3.79 13.64 -4.03
CA ASN A 115 -3.81 14.79 -4.93
C ASN A 115 -2.58 15.71 -4.78
N ARG A 116 -1.48 15.22 -4.18
CA ARG A 116 -0.30 16.05 -3.89
C ARG A 116 0.37 16.63 -5.15
N TYR A 117 0.22 15.95 -6.28
CA TYR A 117 0.75 16.36 -7.59
C TYR A 117 -0.32 16.81 -8.59
N GLY A 118 -1.58 16.94 -8.17
CA GLY A 118 -2.70 17.34 -9.04
C GLY A 118 -3.36 16.19 -9.81
N PHE A 119 -2.97 14.95 -9.52
CA PHE A 119 -3.49 13.71 -10.14
C PHE A 119 -4.25 12.87 -9.10
N GLY A 120 -5.30 13.43 -8.50
CA GLY A 120 -6.12 12.70 -7.54
C GLY A 120 -7.13 11.75 -8.20
N ILE A 121 -7.32 10.56 -7.62
CA ILE A 121 -8.40 9.62 -7.98
C ILE A 121 -9.60 9.73 -7.04
N ARG A 122 -10.76 9.28 -7.51
CA ARG A 122 -11.94 9.11 -6.65
C ARG A 122 -11.87 7.77 -5.92
N ILE A 123 -11.98 7.80 -4.60
CA ILE A 123 -12.02 6.60 -3.77
C ILE A 123 -13.44 6.40 -3.24
N ASN A 124 -13.88 5.14 -3.10
CA ASN A 124 -15.15 4.84 -2.46
C ASN A 124 -15.21 5.47 -1.05
N ARG A 125 -16.31 6.17 -0.73
CA ARG A 125 -16.46 6.91 0.55
C ARG A 125 -16.20 6.05 1.79
N GLY A 126 -16.61 4.79 1.79
CA GLY A 126 -16.37 3.87 2.91
C GLY A 126 -14.89 3.56 3.10
N ILE A 127 -14.16 3.38 2.00
CA ILE A 127 -12.71 3.16 1.99
C ILE A 127 -11.97 4.44 2.41
N GLU A 128 -12.34 5.60 1.88
CA GLU A 128 -11.77 6.88 2.26
C GLU A 128 -11.94 7.16 3.76
N THR A 129 -13.16 6.94 4.29
CA THR A 129 -13.44 7.12 5.72
C THR A 129 -12.58 6.18 6.57
N TYR A 130 -12.46 4.91 6.16
CA TYR A 130 -11.61 3.95 6.83
C TYR A 130 -10.13 4.39 6.85
N ILE A 131 -9.55 4.74 5.70
CA ILE A 131 -8.14 5.13 5.63
C ILE A 131 -7.88 6.42 6.42
N ASN A 132 -8.77 7.41 6.32
CA ASN A 132 -8.64 8.62 7.12
C ASN A 132 -8.73 8.33 8.63
N SER A 133 -9.55 7.37 9.07
CA SER A 133 -9.60 6.94 10.47
C SER A 133 -8.28 6.30 10.93
N VAL A 134 -7.67 5.46 10.09
CA VAL A 134 -6.38 4.82 10.35
C VAL A 134 -5.25 5.85 10.43
N ILE A 135 -5.25 6.85 9.54
CA ILE A 135 -4.25 7.94 9.54
C ILE A 135 -4.37 8.80 10.80
N SER A 136 -5.59 9.10 11.24
CA SER A 136 -5.86 10.08 12.31
C SER A 136 -5.97 9.49 13.72
N SER A 137 -6.06 8.17 13.85
CA SER A 137 -6.26 7.50 15.15
C SER A 137 -5.04 6.67 15.55
N PRO A 138 -4.74 6.53 16.84
CA PRO A 138 -3.68 5.65 17.31
C PRO A 138 -4.02 4.17 17.07
N GLY A 139 -2.99 3.32 17.06
CA GLY A 139 -3.11 1.86 16.99
C GLY A 139 -2.76 1.24 15.64
N SER A 140 -2.35 2.05 14.67
CA SER A 140 -1.78 1.60 13.39
C SER A 140 -0.33 2.08 13.26
N PHE A 141 0.37 1.58 12.24
CA PHE A 141 1.77 1.92 11.99
C PHE A 141 1.95 2.24 10.51
N TYR A 142 2.73 3.26 10.19
CA TYR A 142 3.00 3.65 8.81
C TYR A 142 4.49 3.77 8.53
N ALA A 143 4.87 3.56 7.28
CA ALA A 143 6.24 3.76 6.83
C ALA A 143 6.29 4.21 5.37
N TYR A 144 7.32 4.99 5.05
CA TYR A 144 7.63 5.40 3.70
C TYR A 144 8.45 4.33 2.98
N GLY A 145 7.94 3.85 1.85
CA GLY A 145 8.70 3.06 0.90
C GLY A 145 9.30 3.94 -0.19
N ARG A 146 9.95 3.31 -1.18
CA ARG A 146 10.54 4.03 -2.32
C ARG A 146 9.53 4.81 -3.15
N ILE A 147 8.34 4.23 -3.34
CA ILE A 147 7.33 4.78 -4.26
C ILE A 147 6.04 5.16 -3.55
N GLY A 148 5.79 4.71 -2.32
CA GLY A 148 4.52 4.93 -1.64
C GLY A 148 4.62 4.86 -0.13
N VAL A 149 3.47 4.86 0.52
CA VAL A 149 3.34 4.68 1.97
C VAL A 149 2.56 3.42 2.25
N ALA A 150 3.07 2.58 3.14
CA ALA A 150 2.31 1.50 3.73
C ALA A 150 1.80 1.89 5.11
N ILE A 151 0.59 1.46 5.44
CA ILE A 151 -0.01 1.59 6.77
C ILE A 151 -0.57 0.23 7.20
N VAL A 152 -0.10 -0.30 8.31
CA VAL A 152 -0.54 -1.56 8.91
C VAL A 152 -1.53 -1.27 10.03
N ASP A 153 -2.77 -1.72 9.86
CA ASP A 153 -3.82 -1.70 10.88
C ASP A 153 -4.05 -3.14 11.38
N PRO A 154 -3.43 -3.51 12.52
CA PRO A 154 -3.56 -4.86 13.06
C PRO A 154 -4.98 -5.12 13.61
N SER A 155 -5.69 -4.09 14.07
CA SER A 155 -7.03 -4.24 14.68
C SER A 155 -8.08 -4.68 13.66
N LYS A 156 -7.94 -4.22 12.41
CA LYS A 156 -8.80 -4.61 11.28
C LYS A 156 -8.18 -5.66 10.37
N ARG A 157 -6.96 -6.12 10.69
CA ARG A 157 -6.16 -7.05 9.89
C ARG A 157 -6.04 -6.59 8.45
N LYS A 158 -5.57 -5.36 8.26
CA LYS A 158 -5.42 -4.74 6.94
C LYS A 158 -4.07 -4.06 6.79
N VAL A 159 -3.56 -4.09 5.57
CA VAL A 159 -2.45 -3.22 5.14
C VAL A 159 -2.98 -2.30 4.05
N VAL A 160 -2.72 -1.02 4.17
CA VAL A 160 -3.05 0.00 3.18
C VAL A 160 -1.76 0.41 2.49
N PHE A 161 -1.73 0.39 1.16
CA PHE A 161 -0.67 0.99 0.37
C PHE A 161 -1.22 2.18 -0.40
N LEU A 162 -0.52 3.30 -0.31
CA LEU A 162 -0.84 4.55 -0.97
C LEU A 162 0.31 4.94 -1.90
N HIS A 163 -0.01 5.32 -3.13
CA HIS A 163 0.96 5.86 -4.08
C HIS A 163 0.37 7.09 -4.78
N SER A 164 1.22 8.08 -5.03
CA SER A 164 0.93 9.26 -5.84
C SER A 164 2.25 9.73 -6.44
N GLY A 165 2.43 9.61 -7.76
CA GLY A 165 3.67 9.97 -8.46
C GLY A 165 3.77 9.51 -9.90
#